data_AF-A0A929MUF3-F1
#
_entry.id   AF-A0A929MUF3-F1
#
_cell.length_a   1.000
_cell.length_b   1.000
_cell.length_c   1.000
_cell.angle_alpha   90.00
_cell.angle_beta   90.00
_cell.angle_gamma   90.00
#
_symmetry.space_group_name_H-M   'P 1'
#
loop_
_entity.id
_entity.type
_entity.pdbx_description
1 polymer ?
#
loop_
_entity_poly.entity_id
_entity_poly.type
_entity_poly.pdbx_seq_one_letter_code
_entity_poly.pdbx_strand_id
1 'polypeptide(L)'
;MFTYLRQLTETDDSKILFILAVICGAMILDFASGTLAAWVNPDIEFKSKMGINGIIRKIASIVLLVFFIPISVVVPGVVGVATLYTLYLGYLAMEMRSIFENYKKFGFETGPLQAVLDLLKPKDGNNQL
;
A
#
# COMPACT_ATOMS: atom_id res chain seq x y z
N MET A 1 17.75 -13.33 12.25
CA MET A 1 16.65 -12.50 11.71
C MET A 1 16.24 -12.92 10.30
N PHE A 2 17.13 -12.85 9.30
CA PHE A 2 16.77 -13.25 7.91
C PHE A 2 16.35 -14.72 7.76
N THR A 3 16.97 -15.65 8.48
CA THR A 3 16.57 -17.07 8.49
C THR A 3 15.15 -17.27 9.00
N TYR A 4 14.74 -16.48 10.00
CA TYR A 4 13.38 -16.50 10.54
C TYR A 4 12.36 -15.97 9.53
N LEU A 5 12.69 -14.88 8.81
CA LEU A 5 11.84 -14.36 7.73
C LEU A 5 11.70 -15.37 6.58
N ARG A 6 12.78 -16.08 6.25
CA ARG A 6 12.74 -17.16 5.24
C ARG A 6 11.85 -18.31 5.69
N GLN A 7 11.90 -18.68 6.97
CA GLN A 7 11.03 -19.72 7.53
C GLN A 7 9.54 -19.32 7.50
N LEU A 8 9.22 -18.05 7.76
CA LEU A 8 7.85 -17.53 7.63
C LEU A 8 7.34 -17.49 6.18
N THR A 9 8.21 -17.65 5.20
CA THR A 9 7.91 -17.54 3.76
C THR A 9 8.20 -18.86 3.02
N GLU A 10 8.16 -19.99 3.71
CA GLU A 10 8.41 -21.31 3.13
C GLU A 10 7.32 -21.75 2.14
N THR A 11 6.05 -21.47 2.42
CA THR A 11 4.92 -21.85 1.56
C THR A 11 4.33 -20.64 0.86
N ASP A 12 3.58 -20.85 -0.22
CA ASP A 12 2.92 -19.74 -0.90
C ASP A 12 1.82 -19.11 -0.04
N ASP A 13 1.08 -19.92 0.73
CA ASP A 13 0.11 -19.43 1.71
C ASP A 13 0.76 -18.54 2.77
N SER A 14 1.92 -18.96 3.31
CA SER A 14 2.64 -18.20 4.33
C SER A 14 3.23 -16.91 3.76
N LYS A 15 3.71 -16.93 2.51
CA LYS A 15 4.15 -15.72 1.78
C LYS A 15 3.01 -14.74 1.54
N ILE A 16 1.83 -15.20 1.13
CA ILE A 16 0.64 -14.35 0.92
C ILE A 16 0.29 -13.63 2.22
N LEU A 17 0.21 -14.36 3.33
CA LEU A 17 -0.08 -13.79 4.65
C LEU A 17 1.03 -12.85 5.12
N PHE A 18 2.29 -13.17 4.84
CA PHE A 18 3.42 -12.31 5.14
C PHE A 18 3.34 -10.97 4.38
N ILE A 19 3.04 -11.00 3.08
CA ILE A 19 2.86 -9.77 2.27
C ILE A 19 1.66 -8.97 2.80
N LEU A 20 0.55 -9.61 3.16
CA LEU A 20 -0.59 -8.92 3.77
C LEU A 20 -0.19 -8.19 5.06
N ALA A 21 0.59 -8.84 5.92
CA ALA A 21 1.11 -8.21 7.13
C ALA A 21 2.02 -7.00 6.83
N VAL A 22 2.87 -7.10 5.81
CA VAL A 22 3.70 -5.99 5.33
C VAL A 22 2.84 -4.84 4.79
N ILE A 23 1.77 -5.12 4.05
CA ILE A 23 0.81 -4.11 3.57
C ILE A 23 0.15 -3.40 4.75
N CYS A 24 -0.33 -4.14 5.76
CA CYS A 24 -0.90 -3.55 6.97
C CYS A 24 0.12 -2.65 7.69
N GLY A 25 1.37 -3.08 7.79
CA GLY A 25 2.47 -2.26 8.32
C GLY A 25 2.68 -0.97 7.52
N ALA A 26 2.74 -1.07 6.19
CA ALA A 26 2.84 0.09 5.30
C ALA A 26 1.65 1.04 5.46
N MET A 27 0.43 0.52 5.59
CA MET A 27 -0.77 1.33 5.82
C MET A 27 -0.72 2.14 7.12
N ILE A 28 -0.17 1.54 8.19
CA ILE A 28 0.05 2.22 9.48
C ILE A 28 1.09 3.33 9.33
N LEU A 29 2.22 3.04 8.67
CA LEU A 29 3.27 4.02 8.42
C LEU A 29 2.77 5.18 7.54
N ASP A 30 1.95 4.89 6.53
CA ASP A 30 1.34 5.90 5.69
C ASP A 30 0.40 6.81 6.48
N PHE A 31 -0.48 6.23 7.31
CA PHE A 31 -1.37 7.02 8.15
C PHE A 31 -0.60 7.89 9.17
N ALA A 32 0.43 7.33 9.81
CA ALA A 32 1.28 8.05 10.74
C ALA A 32 2.04 9.19 10.04
N SER A 33 2.69 8.91 8.92
CA SER A 33 3.43 9.91 8.14
C SER A 33 2.51 11.02 7.60
N GLY A 34 1.31 10.67 7.14
CA GLY A 34 0.31 11.65 6.68
C GLY A 34 -0.23 12.53 7.81
N THR A 35 -0.47 11.96 8.99
CA THR A 35 -0.89 12.71 10.18
C THR A 35 0.21 13.68 10.63
N LEU A 36 1.46 13.21 10.70
CA LEU A 36 2.60 14.04 11.04
C LEU A 36 2.82 15.15 9.98
N ALA A 37 2.64 14.86 8.68
CA ALA A 37 2.85 15.85 7.62
C ALA A 37 1.83 17.00 7.68
N ALA A 38 0.58 16.68 8.05
CA ALA A 38 -0.46 17.68 8.27
C ALA A 38 -0.24 18.49 9.55
N TRP A 39 0.39 17.92 10.57
CA TRP A 39 0.72 18.65 11.79
C TRP A 39 1.86 19.65 11.58
N VAL A 40 2.85 19.32 10.74
CA VAL A 40 4.02 20.17 10.48
C VAL A 40 3.76 21.25 9.43
N ASN A 41 2.87 21.03 8.46
CA ASN A 41 2.53 22.04 7.46
C ASN A 41 1.29 22.85 7.86
N PRO A 42 1.42 24.15 8.17
CA PRO A 42 0.28 24.99 8.54
C PRO A 42 -0.74 25.18 7.40
N ASP A 43 -0.33 24.96 6.15
CA ASP A 43 -1.22 25.01 4.96
C ASP A 43 -2.09 23.75 4.80
N ILE A 44 -1.79 22.67 5.53
CA ILE A 44 -2.56 21.41 5.48
C ILE A 44 -3.51 21.37 6.67
N GLU A 45 -4.73 21.89 6.50
CA GLU A 45 -5.77 21.72 7.52
C GLU A 45 -6.15 20.24 7.65
N PHE A 46 -5.83 19.63 8.79
CA PHE A 46 -6.31 18.29 9.12
C PHE A 46 -7.81 18.33 9.45
N LYS A 47 -8.64 18.28 8.39
CA LYS A 47 -10.10 18.17 8.56
C LYS A 47 -10.41 16.74 8.98
N SER A 48 -11.03 16.57 10.15
CA SER A 48 -11.43 15.26 10.72
C SER A 48 -12.10 14.32 9.69
N LYS A 49 -12.93 14.86 8.79
CA LYS A 49 -13.58 14.10 7.69
C LYS A 49 -12.58 13.48 6.69
N MET A 50 -11.48 14.17 6.38
CA MET A 50 -10.44 13.66 5.48
C MET A 50 -9.66 12.52 6.14
N GLY A 51 -9.34 12.64 7.43
CA GLY A 51 -8.69 11.59 8.20
C GLY A 51 -9.55 10.31 8.29
N ILE A 52 -10.83 10.46 8.60
CA ILE A 52 -11.79 9.33 8.66
C ILE A 52 -11.92 8.65 7.30
N ASN A 53 -12.07 9.40 6.20
CA ASN A 53 -12.12 8.81 4.86
C ASN A 53 -10.85 8.04 4.50
N GLY A 54 -9.68 8.51 4.95
CA GLY A 54 -8.40 7.79 4.79
C GLY A 54 -8.41 6.44 5.50
N ILE A 55 -8.90 6.39 6.74
CA ILE A 55 -9.00 5.14 7.51
C ILE A 55 -10.01 4.18 6.88
N ILE A 56 -11.19 4.66 6.49
CA ILE A 56 -12.22 3.84 5.82
C ILE A 56 -11.65 3.22 4.55
N ARG A 57 -10.90 3.99 3.74
CA ARG A 57 -10.24 3.48 2.53
C ARG A 57 -9.27 2.33 2.86
N LYS A 58 -8.45 2.47 3.90
CA LYS A 58 -7.50 1.41 4.32
C LYS A 58 -8.21 0.16 4.82
N ILE A 59 -9.26 0.32 5.63
CA ILE A 59 -10.08 -0.81 6.10
C ILE A 59 -10.75 -1.51 4.91
N ALA A 60 -11.32 -0.76 3.97
CA ALA A 60 -11.92 -1.33 2.76
C ALA A 60 -10.90 -2.11 1.93
N SER A 61 -9.67 -1.60 1.79
CA SER A 61 -8.57 -2.32 1.14
C SER A 61 -8.25 -3.63 1.85
N ILE A 62 -8.13 -3.64 3.18
CA ILE A 62 -7.85 -4.87 3.95
C ILE A 62 -8.98 -5.90 3.77
N VAL A 63 -10.23 -5.47 3.87
CA VAL A 63 -11.41 -6.34 3.64
C VAL A 63 -11.35 -6.94 2.24
N LEU A 64 -11.03 -6.14 1.22
CA LEU A 64 -10.89 -6.62 -0.15
C LEU A 64 -9.77 -7.67 -0.26
N LEU A 65 -8.59 -7.39 0.27
CA LEU A 65 -7.44 -8.30 0.20
C LEU A 65 -7.77 -9.65 0.86
N VAL A 66 -8.32 -9.62 2.08
CA VAL A 66 -8.71 -10.83 2.81
C VAL A 66 -9.81 -11.60 2.07
N PHE A 67 -10.77 -10.91 1.46
CA PHE A 67 -11.84 -11.53 0.68
C PHE A 67 -11.34 -12.32 -0.54
N PHE A 68 -10.24 -11.89 -1.15
CA PHE A 68 -9.65 -12.61 -2.28
C PHE A 68 -8.88 -13.89 -1.89
N ILE A 69 -8.54 -14.08 -0.61
CA ILE A 69 -7.88 -15.30 -0.13
C ILE A 69 -8.73 -16.56 -0.36
N PRO A 70 -9.99 -16.66 0.12
CA PRO A 70 -10.81 -17.83 -0.19
C PRO A 70 -11.12 -17.96 -1.70
N ILE A 71 -11.21 -16.84 -2.43
CA ILE A 71 -11.40 -16.86 -3.89
C ILE A 71 -10.24 -17.55 -4.58
N SER A 72 -9.00 -17.30 -4.15
CA SER A 72 -7.82 -17.90 -4.78
C SER A 72 -7.80 -19.42 -4.68
N VAL A 73 -8.43 -19.99 -3.65
CA VAL A 73 -8.55 -21.45 -3.46
C VAL A 73 -9.56 -22.06 -4.44
N VAL A 74 -10.60 -21.31 -4.80
CA VAL A 74 -11.63 -21.77 -5.76
C VAL A 74 -11.12 -21.67 -7.20
N VAL A 75 -10.24 -20.72 -7.49
CA VAL A 75 -9.67 -20.54 -8.83
C VAL A 75 -8.66 -21.67 -9.13
N PRO A 76 -8.85 -22.43 -10.21
CA PRO A 76 -8.02 -23.60 -10.49
C PRO A 76 -6.59 -23.26 -10.91
N GLY A 77 -5.67 -24.16 -10.57
CA GLY A 77 -4.26 -24.07 -10.94
C GLY A 77 -3.53 -22.94 -10.23
N VAL A 78 -2.45 -22.45 -10.86
CA VAL A 78 -1.59 -21.39 -10.28
C VAL A 78 -2.21 -19.99 -10.37
N VAL A 79 -3.35 -19.84 -11.05
CA VAL A 79 -3.95 -18.55 -11.37
C VAL A 79 -4.45 -17.82 -10.12
N GLY A 80 -5.03 -18.54 -9.16
CA GLY A 80 -5.52 -17.95 -7.91
C GLY A 80 -4.39 -17.32 -7.10
N VAL A 81 -3.32 -18.08 -6.88
CA VAL A 81 -2.13 -17.62 -6.15
C VAL A 81 -1.44 -16.47 -6.88
N ALA A 82 -1.26 -16.57 -8.21
CA ALA A 82 -0.66 -15.49 -9.01
C ALA A 82 -1.47 -14.19 -8.92
N THR A 83 -2.81 -14.29 -8.96
CA THR A 83 -3.71 -13.14 -8.83
C THR A 83 -3.55 -12.46 -7.47
N LEU A 84 -3.42 -13.22 -6.39
CA LEU A 84 -3.13 -12.67 -5.05
C LEU A 84 -1.80 -11.93 -5.01
N TYR A 85 -0.73 -12.52 -5.56
CA TYR A 85 0.56 -11.84 -5.63
C TYR A 85 0.47 -10.51 -6.40
N THR A 86 -0.18 -10.51 -7.57
CA THR A 86 -0.35 -9.28 -8.35
C THR A 86 -1.13 -8.23 -7.58
N LEU A 87 -2.27 -8.61 -6.99
CA LEU A 87 -3.11 -7.71 -6.21
C LEU A 87 -2.34 -7.13 -5.02
N TYR A 88 -1.66 -7.98 -4.26
CA TYR A 88 -0.99 -7.60 -3.02
C TYR A 88 0.23 -6.72 -3.30
N LEU A 89 1.06 -7.07 -4.28
CA LEU A 89 2.20 -6.24 -4.68
C LEU A 89 1.75 -4.89 -5.24
N GLY A 90 0.65 -4.85 -6.00
CA GLY A 90 0.05 -3.61 -6.48
C GLY A 90 -0.40 -2.71 -5.32
N TYR A 91 -1.09 -3.28 -4.32
CA TYR A 91 -1.48 -2.56 -3.12
C TYR A 91 -0.29 -2.06 -2.31
N LEU A 92 0.74 -2.89 -2.13
CA LEU A 92 1.97 -2.48 -1.45
C LEU A 92 2.64 -1.32 -2.16
N ALA A 93 2.73 -1.35 -3.50
CA ALA A 93 3.29 -0.26 -4.29
C ALA A 93 2.52 1.05 -4.12
N MET A 94 1.18 0.99 -4.08
CA MET A 94 0.33 2.17 -3.84
C MET A 94 0.54 2.76 -2.44
N GLU A 95 0.62 1.93 -1.40
CA GLU A 95 0.89 2.40 -0.03
C GLU A 95 2.30 2.99 0.10
N MET A 96 3.31 2.34 -0.49
CA MET A 96 4.69 2.87 -0.52
C MET A 96 4.76 4.24 -1.18
N ARG A 97 4.04 4.43 -2.29
CA ARG A 97 3.93 5.73 -2.94
C ARG A 97 3.30 6.78 -2.02
N SER A 98 2.21 6.45 -1.33
CA SER A 98 1.55 7.37 -0.40
C SER A 98 2.48 7.80 0.75
N ILE A 99 3.27 6.87 1.30
CA ILE A 99 4.29 7.18 2.32
C ILE A 99 5.31 8.18 1.77
N PHE A 100 5.84 7.93 0.57
CA PHE A 100 6.82 8.82 -0.04
C PHE A 100 6.26 10.20 -0.38
N GLU A 101 5.01 10.29 -0.81
CA GLU A 101 4.31 11.57 -1.00
C GLU A 101 4.18 12.34 0.33
N ASN A 102 3.91 11.66 1.44
CA ASN A 102 3.88 12.27 2.77
C ASN A 102 5.28 12.73 3.21
N TYR A 103 6.33 11.94 2.97
CA TYR A 103 7.72 12.34 3.23
C TYR A 103 8.16 13.55 2.42
N LYS A 104 7.75 13.68 1.17
CA LYS A 104 8.03 14.88 0.36
C LYS A 104 7.46 16.14 1.00
N LYS A 105 6.27 16.06 1.61
CA LYS A 105 5.63 17.19 2.31
C LYS A 105 6.42 17.65 3.54
N PHE A 106 7.34 16.84 4.08
CA PHE A 106 8.25 17.26 5.15
C PHE A 106 9.49 18.03 4.66
N GLY A 107 9.65 18.23 3.34
CA GLY A 107 10.81 18.92 2.78
C GLY A 107 12.01 18.01 2.47
N PHE A 108 11.82 16.69 2.47
CA PHE A 108 12.83 15.79 1.92
C PHE A 108 12.84 15.90 0.40
N GLU A 109 14.00 16.25 -0.18
CA GLU A 109 14.18 16.21 -1.63
C GLU A 109 14.12 14.77 -2.13
N THR A 110 13.09 14.46 -2.90
CA THR A 110 12.80 13.11 -3.36
C THR A 110 13.68 12.66 -4.54
N GLY A 111 14.84 13.27 -4.81
CA GLY A 111 15.71 13.03 -5.99
C GLY A 111 15.44 11.74 -6.79
N PRO A 112 16.13 10.61 -6.52
CA PRO A 112 15.89 9.34 -7.21
C PRO A 112 14.55 8.66 -6.85
N LEU A 113 13.94 9.00 -5.72
CA LEU A 113 12.59 8.54 -5.34
C LEU A 113 11.50 9.09 -6.26
N GLN A 114 11.71 10.26 -6.87
CA GLN A 114 10.77 10.91 -7.78
C GLN A 114 10.54 10.04 -9.02
N ALA A 115 11.59 9.41 -9.54
CA ALA A 115 11.49 8.48 -10.66
C ALA A 115 10.65 7.25 -10.32
N VAL A 116 10.80 6.71 -9.10
CA VAL A 116 9.97 5.58 -8.61
C VAL A 116 8.51 6.02 -8.46
N LEU A 117 8.26 7.21 -7.93
CA LEU A 117 6.92 7.76 -7.79
C LEU A 117 6.24 7.96 -9.14
N ASP A 118 6.97 8.44 -10.14
CA ASP A 118 6.45 8.67 -11.48
C ASP A 118 6.14 7.36 -12.22
N LEU A 119 6.91 6.29 -11.97
CA LEU A 119 6.59 4.94 -12.47
C LEU A 119 5.30 4.37 -11.85
N LEU A 120 4.99 4.77 -10.61
CA LEU A 120 3.81 4.34 -9.88
C LEU A 120 2.63 5.32 -10.02
N LYS A 121 2.77 6.37 -10.82
CA LYS A 121 1.64 7.25 -11.17
C LYS A 121 0.69 6.50 -12.09
N PRO A 122 -0.61 6.38 -11.72
CA PRO A 122 -1.60 5.96 -12.70
C PRO A 122 -1.55 6.97 -13.84
N LYS A 123 -1.58 6.46 -15.08
CA LYS A 123 -1.63 7.30 -16.26
C LYS A 123 -2.89 8.15 -16.15
N ASP A 124 -2.75 9.46 -15.98
CA ASP A 124 -3.90 10.35 -15.95
C ASP A 124 -4.66 10.14 -17.26
N GLY A 125 -5.87 9.59 -17.14
CA GLY A 125 -6.81 9.39 -18.24
C GLY A 125 -7.40 10.70 -18.71
N ASN A 126 -6.57 11.72 -18.90
CA ASN A 126 -6.97 13.02 -19.39
C ASN A 126 -6.03 13.45 -20.50
N ASN A 127 -6.25 12.86 -21.68
CA ASN A 127 -5.97 13.55 -22.93
C ASN A 127 -7.04 13.18 -23.97
N GLN A 128 -8.02 14.07 -24.04
CA GLN A 128 -8.76 14.51 -25.23
C GLN A 128 -9.86 13.59 -25.79
N LEU A 129 -11.07 14.17 -25.81
CA LEU A 129 -12.16 14.08 -26.80
C LEU A 129 -12.23 12.83 -27.68
#